data_AF-A0A231NX07-F1
#
_entry.id   AF-A0A231NX07-F1
#
_cell.length_a   1.000
_cell.length_b   1.000
_cell.length_c   1.000
_cell.angle_alpha   90.00
_cell.angle_beta   90.00
_cell.angle_gamma   90.00
#
_symmetry.space_group_name_H-M   'P 1'
#
loop_
_entity.id
_entity.type
_entity.pdbx_description
1 polymer ?
#
loop_
_entity_poly.entity_id
_entity_poly.type
_entity_poly.pdbx_seq_one_letter_code
_entity_poly.pdbx_strand_id
1 'polypeptide(L)'
;MPVATLKIKEESSMDIYQFDEVAYRRIRLPWLLLVLFLSFTVDGILIGIWQTGVSPEAKYYWDVGFAFLCFINLVFVKGVALYHYWHTKKMRSRSYVRLEKDAVVHYLLRTRMSHWQVETAKETSFAADGKAEYLFADTVFIRLVKTIKRRPNGSIVIEGIIESESLNEGWEEYSPEDGKAFKKMIKRHRIPAYYQGMDEIINALERLR
;
A
#
# COMPACT_ATOMS: atom_id res chain seq x y z
N MET A 1 -13.95 39.10 -37.07
CA MET A 1 -13.82 39.28 -35.60
C MET A 1 -12.82 38.25 -35.11
N PRO A 2 -11.65 38.64 -34.58
CA PRO A 2 -10.69 37.67 -34.07
C PRO A 2 -11.18 37.12 -32.72
N VAL A 3 -11.24 35.79 -32.63
CA VAL A 3 -11.56 35.04 -31.42
C VAL A 3 -10.42 35.23 -30.42
N ALA A 4 -10.74 35.73 -29.24
CA ALA A 4 -9.80 35.87 -28.15
C ALA A 4 -9.27 34.47 -27.75
N THR A 5 -8.00 34.22 -28.05
CA THR A 5 -7.24 33.11 -27.50
C THR A 5 -7.09 33.36 -26.00
N LEU A 6 -7.92 32.71 -25.20
CA LEU A 6 -7.76 32.60 -23.76
C LEU A 6 -6.38 31.99 -23.50
N LYS A 7 -5.44 32.84 -23.06
CA LYS A 7 -4.18 32.42 -22.47
C LYS A 7 -4.50 31.47 -21.32
N ILE A 8 -4.23 30.18 -21.54
CA ILE A 8 -4.15 29.20 -20.47
C ILE A 8 -3.06 29.73 -19.53
N LYS A 9 -3.52 30.13 -18.36
CA LYS A 9 -2.71 30.61 -17.24
C LYS A 9 -1.68 29.53 -16.94
N GLU A 10 -0.40 29.86 -17.06
CA GLU A 10 0.73 28.98 -16.74
C GLU A 10 0.45 28.22 -15.44
N GLU A 11 0.38 26.89 -15.58
CA GLU A 11 0.38 25.95 -14.47
C GLU A 11 1.64 26.24 -13.64
N SER A 12 1.43 26.86 -12.47
CA SER A 12 2.32 26.74 -11.33
C SER A 12 2.81 25.31 -11.28
N SER A 13 4.11 25.08 -11.48
CA SER A 13 4.73 23.76 -11.39
C SER A 13 4.25 23.07 -10.12
N MET A 14 3.35 22.11 -10.29
CA MET A 14 2.82 21.33 -9.18
C MET A 14 3.83 20.23 -8.91
N ASP A 15 4.48 20.30 -7.75
CA ASP A 15 5.53 19.36 -7.39
C ASP A 15 4.90 18.01 -7.04
N ILE A 16 5.08 17.04 -7.95
CA ILE A 16 4.63 15.65 -7.82
C ILE A 16 5.82 14.78 -7.46
N TYR A 17 5.71 14.08 -6.34
CA TYR A 17 6.72 13.20 -5.79
C TYR A 17 6.29 11.74 -5.93
N GLN A 18 6.91 11.04 -6.88
CA GLN A 18 6.53 9.69 -7.25
C GLN A 18 7.14 8.63 -6.32
N PHE A 19 6.59 7.42 -6.38
CA PHE A 19 7.19 6.25 -5.74
C PHE A 19 8.60 5.99 -6.27
N ASP A 20 9.57 5.88 -5.36
CA ASP A 20 10.96 5.53 -5.63
C ASP A 20 11.20 4.04 -5.33
N GLU A 21 11.35 3.27 -6.40
CA GLU A 21 11.64 1.83 -6.30
C GLU A 21 12.97 1.52 -5.60
N VAL A 22 13.97 2.40 -5.75
CA VAL A 22 15.30 2.22 -5.19
C VAL A 22 15.22 2.44 -3.68
N ALA A 23 14.56 3.51 -3.23
CA ALA A 23 14.29 3.74 -1.81
C ALA A 23 13.45 2.61 -1.20
N TYR A 24 12.41 2.14 -1.90
CA TYR A 24 11.62 0.98 -1.45
C TYR A 24 12.49 -0.26 -1.26
N ARG A 25 13.34 -0.59 -2.24
CA ARG A 25 14.24 -1.74 -2.16
C ARG A 25 15.21 -1.60 -1.00
N ARG A 26 15.88 -0.46 -0.86
CA ARG A 26 16.82 -0.18 0.23
C ARG A 26 16.19 -0.36 1.61
N ILE A 27 14.93 0.07 1.79
CA ILE A 27 14.24 -0.01 3.08
C ILE A 27 13.66 -1.41 3.34
N ARG A 28 13.03 -2.05 2.35
CA ARG A 28 12.23 -3.27 2.55
C ARG A 28 12.99 -4.57 2.25
N LEU A 29 13.96 -4.55 1.32
CA LEU A 29 14.70 -5.74 0.94
C LEU A 29 15.50 -6.34 2.10
N PRO A 30 16.22 -5.55 2.95
CA PRO A 30 16.95 -6.13 4.08
C PRO A 30 16.04 -6.90 5.05
N TRP A 31 14.83 -6.38 5.30
CA TRP A 31 13.84 -7.07 6.14
C TRP A 31 13.35 -8.37 5.49
N LEU A 32 13.07 -8.35 4.18
CA LEU A 32 12.69 -9.56 3.47
C LEU A 32 13.81 -10.61 3.53
N LEU A 33 15.06 -10.22 3.26
CA LEU A 33 16.22 -11.10 3.32
C LEU A 33 16.44 -11.66 4.72
N LEU A 34 16.26 -10.85 5.77
CA LEU A 34 16.36 -11.30 7.15
C LEU A 34 15.28 -12.35 7.47
N VAL A 35 14.02 -12.12 7.09
CA VAL A 35 12.93 -13.08 7.29
C VAL A 35 13.21 -14.39 6.56
N LEU A 36 13.66 -14.32 5.31
CA LEU A 36 14.03 -15.50 4.54
C LEU A 36 15.21 -16.24 5.16
N PHE A 37 16.25 -15.51 5.59
CA PHE A 37 17.41 -16.08 6.26
C PHE A 37 17.01 -16.83 7.53
N LEU A 38 16.22 -16.21 8.42
CA LEU A 38 15.71 -16.85 9.62
C LEU A 38 14.86 -18.10 9.30
N SER A 39 14.03 -18.03 8.25
CA SER A 39 13.24 -19.17 7.79
C SER A 39 14.12 -20.33 7.31
N PHE A 40 15.23 -20.05 6.61
CA PHE A 40 16.21 -21.09 6.23
C PHE A 40 16.99 -21.63 7.45
N THR A 41 17.28 -20.80 8.46
CA THR A 41 17.87 -21.28 9.71
C THR A 41 16.95 -22.26 10.42
N VAL A 42 15.64 -21.98 10.44
CA VAL A 42 14.63 -22.90 11.00
C VAL A 42 14.62 -24.22 10.24
N ASP A 43 14.70 -24.21 8.90
CA ASP A 43 14.82 -25.47 8.13
C ASP A 43 16.06 -26.27 8.53
N GLY A 44 17.21 -25.61 8.70
CA GLY A 44 18.44 -26.27 9.15
C GLY A 44 18.30 -26.92 10.53
N ILE A 45 17.63 -26.22 11.47
CA ILE A 45 17.33 -26.76 12.80
C ILE A 45 16.38 -27.96 12.69
N LEU A 46 15.32 -27.86 11.89
CA LEU A 46 14.37 -28.95 11.68
C LEU A 46 15.06 -30.18 11.10
N ILE A 47 15.94 -30.00 10.11
CA ILE A 47 16.71 -31.11 9.49
C ILE A 47 17.61 -31.77 10.52
N GLY A 48 18.28 -30.98 11.38
CA GLY A 48 19.09 -31.51 12.48
C GLY A 48 18.26 -32.33 13.47
N ILE A 49 17.06 -31.86 13.81
CA ILE A 49 16.12 -32.60 14.69
C ILE A 49 15.62 -33.88 14.00
N TRP A 50 15.33 -33.83 12.70
CA TRP A 50 14.89 -35.01 11.95
C TRP A 50 15.91 -36.17 12.01
N GLN A 51 17.20 -35.84 12.06
CA GLN A 51 18.28 -36.82 12.21
C GLN A 51 18.40 -37.42 13.62
N THR A 52 17.78 -36.82 14.64
CA THR A 52 17.75 -37.41 15.99
C THR A 52 16.83 -38.63 15.95
N GLY A 53 17.44 -39.82 16.11
CA GLY A 53 16.79 -41.10 15.85
C GLY A 53 15.52 -41.30 16.67
N VAL A 54 14.41 -41.55 15.97
CA VAL A 54 13.13 -41.94 16.57
C VAL A 54 12.99 -43.46 16.47
N SER A 55 12.24 -44.07 17.39
CA SER A 55 11.94 -45.50 17.32
C SER A 55 11.35 -45.89 15.95
N PRO A 56 11.64 -47.10 15.44
CA PRO A 56 11.17 -47.53 14.12
C PRO A 56 9.65 -47.46 13.97
N GLU A 57 8.92 -47.71 15.05
CA GLU A 57 7.46 -47.71 15.12
C GLU A 57 6.85 -46.31 14.94
N ALA A 58 7.56 -45.26 15.36
CA ALA A 58 7.11 -43.87 15.25
C ALA A 58 7.71 -43.11 14.06
N LYS A 59 8.61 -43.75 13.29
CA LYS A 59 9.34 -43.13 12.18
C LYS A 59 8.42 -42.56 11.09
N TYR A 60 7.36 -43.29 10.73
CA TYR A 60 6.41 -42.83 9.72
C TYR A 60 5.72 -41.52 10.12
N TYR A 61 5.19 -41.44 11.35
CA TYR A 61 4.54 -40.24 11.86
C TYR A 61 5.51 -39.07 12.02
N TRP A 62 6.76 -39.37 12.39
CA TRP A 62 7.83 -38.39 12.46
C TRP A 62 8.16 -37.78 11.09
N ASP A 63 8.32 -38.62 10.06
CA ASP A 63 8.61 -38.17 8.68
C ASP A 63 7.46 -37.32 8.12
N VAL A 64 6.21 -37.73 8.34
CA VAL A 64 5.02 -36.96 7.91
C VAL A 64 4.93 -35.62 8.65
N GLY A 65 5.14 -35.61 9.98
CA GLY A 65 5.13 -34.40 10.78
C GLY A 65 6.24 -33.43 10.37
N PHE A 66 7.44 -33.94 10.11
CA PHE A 66 8.56 -33.16 9.61
C PHE A 66 8.27 -32.54 8.23
N ALA A 67 7.77 -33.34 7.28
CA ALA A 67 7.42 -32.85 5.95
C ALA A 67 6.35 -31.75 6.02
N PHE A 68 5.37 -31.90 6.91
CA PHE A 68 4.34 -30.90 7.15
C PHE A 68 4.91 -29.59 7.71
N LEU A 69 5.84 -29.65 8.67
CA LEU A 69 6.51 -28.47 9.22
C LEU A 69 7.33 -27.72 8.17
N CYS A 70 8.09 -28.44 7.34
CA CYS A 70 8.82 -27.85 6.23
C CYS A 70 7.88 -27.20 5.21
N PHE A 71 6.76 -27.85 4.91
CA PHE A 71 5.75 -27.30 4.00
C PHE A 71 5.14 -26.00 4.54
N ILE A 72 4.78 -25.96 5.82
CA ILE A 72 4.26 -24.73 6.45
C ILE A 72 5.30 -23.61 6.38
N ASN A 73 6.55 -23.88 6.73
CA ASN A 73 7.60 -22.86 6.68
C ASN A 73 7.81 -22.33 5.25
N LEU A 74 7.80 -23.22 4.25
CA LEU A 74 7.92 -22.84 2.85
C LEU A 74 6.77 -21.95 2.39
N VAL A 75 5.52 -22.38 2.60
CA VAL A 75 4.35 -21.68 2.06
C VAL A 75 4.04 -20.42 2.85
N PHE A 76 3.93 -20.54 4.17
CA PHE A 76 3.44 -19.45 5.01
C PHE A 76 4.52 -18.45 5.36
N VAL A 77 5.77 -18.85 5.57
CA VAL A 77 6.82 -17.87 5.91
C VAL A 77 7.41 -17.29 4.64
N LYS A 78 7.96 -18.13 3.76
CA LYS A 78 8.65 -17.64 2.54
C LYS A 78 7.65 -17.13 1.50
N GLY A 79 6.62 -17.92 1.22
CA GLY A 79 5.59 -17.56 0.23
C GLY A 79 4.87 -16.26 0.58
N VAL A 80 4.35 -16.12 1.80
CA VAL A 80 3.65 -14.90 2.23
C VAL A 80 4.59 -13.69 2.32
N ALA A 81 5.84 -13.86 2.79
CA ALA A 81 6.79 -12.74 2.85
C ALA A 81 7.11 -12.21 1.44
N LEU A 82 7.35 -13.09 0.48
CA LEU A 82 7.56 -12.73 -0.93
C LEU A 82 6.32 -12.08 -1.52
N TYR A 83 5.14 -12.69 -1.33
CA TYR A 83 3.87 -12.14 -1.80
C TYR A 83 3.65 -10.72 -1.27
N HIS A 84 3.81 -10.52 0.05
CA HIS A 84 3.62 -9.21 0.66
C HIS A 84 4.62 -8.17 0.12
N TYR A 85 5.88 -8.53 -0.10
CA TYR A 85 6.88 -7.64 -0.69
C TYR A 85 6.50 -7.20 -2.11
N TRP A 86 6.14 -8.15 -2.99
CA TRP A 86 5.80 -7.88 -4.38
C TRP A 86 4.46 -7.16 -4.52
N HIS A 87 3.44 -7.62 -3.78
CA HIS A 87 2.12 -7.01 -3.77
C HIS A 87 2.19 -5.57 -3.29
N THR A 88 2.91 -5.30 -2.19
CA THR A 88 3.09 -3.93 -1.69
C THR A 88 3.83 -3.06 -2.71
N LYS A 89 4.89 -3.57 -3.35
CA LYS A 89 5.61 -2.83 -4.40
C LYS A 89 4.66 -2.47 -5.55
N LYS A 90 3.90 -3.44 -6.05
CA LYS A 90 2.96 -3.26 -7.17
C LYS A 90 1.84 -2.27 -6.84
N MET A 91 1.27 -2.34 -5.64
CA MET A 91 0.22 -1.41 -5.21
C MET A 91 0.76 0.02 -5.06
N ARG A 92 1.98 0.17 -4.51
CA ARG A 92 2.57 1.47 -4.21
C ARG A 92 3.26 2.13 -5.39
N SER A 93 3.61 1.41 -6.45
CA SER A 93 4.21 2.01 -7.65
C SER A 93 3.32 3.03 -8.35
N ARG A 94 1.99 2.95 -8.12
CA ARG A 94 1.01 3.93 -8.62
C ARG A 94 0.70 5.06 -7.64
N SER A 95 1.31 5.03 -6.44
CA SER A 95 1.11 6.05 -5.42
C SER A 95 2.08 7.21 -5.60
N TYR A 96 1.64 8.41 -5.23
CA TYR A 96 2.47 9.62 -5.26
C TYR A 96 1.98 10.63 -4.23
N VAL A 97 2.85 11.57 -3.89
CA VAL A 97 2.52 12.73 -3.06
C VAL A 97 2.54 13.97 -3.94
N ARG A 98 1.56 14.84 -3.78
CA ARG A 98 1.46 16.12 -4.47
C ARG A 98 1.43 17.23 -3.44
N LEU A 99 2.21 18.27 -3.69
CA LEU A 99 2.17 19.49 -2.89
C LEU A 99 1.20 20.47 -3.55
N GLU A 100 0.16 20.83 -2.81
CA GLU A 100 -0.79 21.87 -3.19
C GLU A 100 -0.61 23.08 -2.25
N LYS A 101 -1.15 24.24 -2.62
CA LYS A 101 -0.92 25.50 -1.88
C LYS A 101 -1.30 25.40 -0.40
N ASP A 102 -2.41 24.72 -0.12
CA ASP A 102 -3.02 24.66 1.21
C ASP A 102 -3.09 23.23 1.77
N ALA A 103 -2.48 22.25 1.09
CA ALA A 103 -2.55 20.85 1.49
C ALA A 103 -1.39 20.01 0.93
N VAL A 104 -1.03 18.97 1.68
CA VAL A 104 -0.21 17.85 1.18
C VAL A 104 -1.16 16.71 0.84
N VAL A 105 -1.19 16.31 -0.43
CA VAL A 105 -2.12 15.29 -0.93
C VAL A 105 -1.37 14.00 -1.22
N HIS A 106 -1.74 12.91 -0.55
CA HIS A 106 -1.14 11.60 -0.73
C HIS A 106 -2.13 10.68 -1.46
N TYR A 107 -1.83 10.38 -2.71
CA TYR A 107 -2.59 9.44 -3.53
C TYR A 107 -2.08 8.03 -3.25
N LEU A 108 -2.85 7.24 -2.51
CA LEU A 108 -2.44 5.94 -1.97
C LEU A 108 -2.60 4.81 -2.99
N LEU A 109 -3.72 4.80 -3.69
CA LEU A 109 -4.05 3.80 -4.69
C LEU A 109 -4.90 4.45 -5.77
N ARG A 110 -4.62 4.15 -7.03
CA ARG A 110 -5.52 4.41 -8.15
C ARG A 110 -5.50 3.17 -9.04
N THR A 111 -6.59 2.44 -9.07
CA THR A 111 -6.74 1.24 -9.90
C THR A 111 -8.08 1.24 -10.61
N ARG A 112 -8.11 0.56 -11.76
CA ARG A 112 -9.35 0.20 -12.41
C ARG A 112 -9.71 -1.22 -12.02
N MET A 113 -10.97 -1.47 -11.76
CA MET A 113 -11.56 -2.78 -11.51
C MET A 113 -12.42 -3.11 -12.71
N SER A 114 -12.34 -4.34 -13.22
CA SER A 114 -13.27 -4.79 -14.25
C SER A 114 -14.66 -5.02 -13.66
N HIS A 115 -15.69 -4.98 -14.51
CA HIS A 115 -17.06 -5.29 -14.10
C HIS A 115 -17.17 -6.60 -13.31
N TRP A 116 -16.53 -7.67 -13.80
CA TRP A 116 -16.56 -8.97 -13.13
C TRP A 116 -15.94 -8.95 -11.71
N GLN A 117 -14.89 -8.15 -11.48
CA GLN A 117 -14.27 -8.03 -10.16
C GLN A 117 -15.21 -7.35 -9.16
N VAL A 118 -15.95 -6.34 -9.62
CA VAL A 118 -16.93 -5.62 -8.80
C VAL A 118 -18.14 -6.50 -8.50
N GLU A 119 -18.64 -7.22 -9.51
CA GLU A 119 -19.76 -8.14 -9.39
C GLU A 119 -19.48 -9.28 -8.40
N THR A 120 -18.30 -9.90 -8.51
CA THR A 120 -17.88 -10.98 -7.59
C THR A 120 -17.74 -10.49 -6.15
N ALA A 121 -17.34 -9.23 -5.95
CA ALA A 121 -17.11 -8.66 -4.63
C ALA A 121 -18.38 -8.20 -3.90
N LYS A 122 -19.49 -7.97 -4.60
CA LYS A 122 -20.71 -7.38 -4.00
C LYS A 122 -21.67 -8.40 -3.36
N GLU A 123 -21.53 -9.71 -3.61
CA GLU A 123 -22.46 -10.78 -3.16
C GLU A 123 -23.97 -10.55 -3.47
N THR A 124 -24.33 -9.40 -4.04
CA THR A 124 -25.67 -8.93 -4.34
C THR A 124 -25.66 -8.28 -5.72
N SER A 125 -26.77 -8.41 -6.43
CA SER A 125 -26.92 -8.02 -7.84
C SER A 125 -26.49 -6.57 -8.08
N PHE A 126 -25.33 -6.40 -8.69
CA PHE A 126 -24.88 -5.12 -9.21
C PHE A 126 -25.85 -4.72 -10.33
N ALA A 127 -26.59 -3.62 -10.16
CA ALA A 127 -27.43 -3.11 -11.23
C ALA A 127 -26.53 -2.72 -12.41
N ALA A 128 -26.74 -3.37 -13.56
CA ALA A 128 -25.91 -3.18 -14.75
C ALA A 128 -26.00 -1.72 -15.22
N ASP A 129 -25.01 -0.91 -14.87
CA ASP A 129 -24.86 0.48 -15.30
C ASP A 129 -24.17 0.60 -16.68
N GLY A 130 -23.79 -0.54 -17.27
CA GLY A 130 -23.16 -0.63 -18.59
C GLY A 130 -21.67 -0.26 -18.62
N LYS A 131 -21.02 -0.04 -17.47
CA LYS A 131 -19.58 0.26 -17.42
C LYS A 131 -18.73 -1.01 -17.50
N ALA A 132 -17.71 -1.00 -18.36
CA ALA A 132 -16.73 -2.10 -18.47
C ALA A 132 -15.67 -2.06 -17.35
N GLU A 133 -15.37 -0.87 -16.84
CA GLU A 133 -14.34 -0.61 -15.82
C GLU A 133 -14.85 0.40 -14.78
N TYR A 134 -14.47 0.18 -13.52
CA TYR A 134 -14.77 1.01 -12.36
C TYR A 134 -13.48 1.53 -11.74
N LEU A 135 -13.47 2.79 -11.33
CA LEU A 135 -12.33 3.41 -10.67
C LEU A 135 -12.38 3.17 -9.16
N PHE A 136 -11.27 2.69 -8.61
CA PHE A 136 -10.99 2.70 -7.18
C PHE A 136 -9.82 3.64 -6.92
N ALA A 137 -10.03 4.67 -6.11
CA ALA A 137 -9.01 5.64 -5.75
C ALA A 137 -9.08 6.03 -4.27
N ASP A 138 -7.95 5.92 -3.58
CA ASP A 138 -7.79 6.37 -2.20
C ASP A 138 -6.86 7.57 -2.16
N THR A 139 -7.35 8.69 -1.66
CA THR A 139 -6.62 9.95 -1.55
C THR A 139 -6.69 10.49 -0.13
N VAL A 140 -5.56 10.95 0.39
CA VAL A 140 -5.50 11.54 1.74
C VAL A 140 -5.03 12.98 1.63
N PHE A 141 -5.84 13.92 2.10
CA PHE A 141 -5.54 15.34 2.17
C PHE A 141 -5.10 15.69 3.59
N ILE A 142 -3.89 16.21 3.73
CA ILE A 142 -3.36 16.72 4.99
C ILE A 142 -3.41 18.25 4.91
N ARG A 143 -4.30 18.86 5.68
CA ARG A 143 -4.54 20.33 5.65
C ARG A 143 -3.87 21.05 6.82
N LEU A 144 -3.92 20.46 8.01
CA LEU A 144 -3.29 21.00 9.20
C LEU A 144 -2.55 19.88 9.93
N VAL A 145 -1.35 20.17 10.39
CA VAL A 145 -0.48 19.21 11.06
C VAL A 145 -0.26 19.64 12.51
N LYS A 146 -0.77 18.86 13.46
CA LYS A 146 -0.48 19.09 14.89
C LYS A 146 0.89 18.51 15.28
N THR A 147 1.18 17.30 14.78
CA THR A 147 2.38 16.54 15.14
C THR A 147 2.97 15.83 13.94
N ILE A 148 4.29 15.90 13.79
CA ILE A 148 5.07 15.10 12.84
C ILE A 148 6.06 14.24 13.62
N LYS A 149 6.02 12.93 13.42
CA LYS A 149 6.96 11.98 14.02
C LYS A 149 7.70 11.22 12.92
N ARG A 150 9.01 11.43 12.81
CA ARG A 150 9.89 10.65 11.93
C ARG A 150 10.21 9.31 12.60
N ARG A 151 10.05 8.20 11.87
CA ARG A 151 10.39 6.86 12.33
C ARG A 151 11.83 6.49 11.91
N PRO A 152 12.48 5.52 12.58
CA PRO A 152 13.84 5.09 12.22
C PRO A 152 13.99 4.58 10.78
N ASN A 153 12.91 4.06 10.18
CA ASN A 153 12.88 3.64 8.77
C ASN A 153 12.59 4.79 7.79
N GLY A 154 12.76 6.04 8.23
CA GLY A 154 12.51 7.26 7.46
C GLY A 154 11.03 7.65 7.36
N SER A 155 10.08 6.73 7.58
CA SER A 155 8.67 7.05 7.37
C SER A 155 8.15 8.11 8.34
N ILE A 156 7.18 8.88 7.89
CA ILE A 156 6.62 10.01 8.64
C ILE A 156 5.23 9.63 9.11
N VAL A 157 4.95 9.90 10.36
CA VAL A 157 3.62 9.80 10.96
C VAL A 157 3.12 11.20 11.25
N ILE A 158 1.92 11.49 10.78
CA ILE A 158 1.31 12.82 10.82
C ILE A 158 0.01 12.70 11.62
N GLU A 159 -0.22 13.65 12.53
CA GLU A 159 -1.47 13.80 13.28
C GLU A 159 -1.97 15.23 13.10
N GLY A 160 -3.27 15.43 12.87
CA GLY A 160 -3.83 16.76 12.60
C GLY A 160 -5.22 16.70 11.95
N ILE A 161 -5.53 17.71 11.12
CA ILE A 161 -6.73 17.74 10.28
C ILE A 161 -6.39 17.03 8.97
N ILE A 162 -6.83 15.79 8.88
CA ILE A 162 -6.55 14.91 7.75
C ILE A 162 -7.87 14.34 7.24
N GLU A 163 -8.13 14.52 5.95
CA GLU A 163 -9.30 14.00 5.24
C GLU A 163 -8.87 12.82 4.38
N SER A 164 -9.58 11.71 4.46
CA SER A 164 -9.47 10.58 3.54
C SER A 164 -10.66 10.60 2.61
N GLU A 165 -10.40 10.62 1.32
CA GLU A 165 -11.39 10.50 0.26
C GLU A 165 -11.19 9.14 -0.41
N SER A 166 -12.19 8.27 -0.29
CA SER A 166 -12.22 7.00 -1.01
C SER A 166 -13.29 7.09 -2.08
N LEU A 167 -12.86 6.92 -3.33
CA LEU A 167 -13.74 6.76 -4.47
C LEU A 167 -13.73 5.29 -4.84
N ASN A 168 -14.84 4.62 -4.60
CA ASN A 168 -15.06 3.26 -5.08
C ASN A 168 -16.33 3.25 -5.92
N GLU A 169 -16.18 3.43 -7.23
CA GLU A 169 -17.32 3.44 -8.16
C GLU A 169 -18.11 2.12 -8.14
N GLY A 170 -17.47 1.04 -7.70
CA GLY A 170 -18.08 -0.28 -7.61
C GLY A 170 -18.83 -0.57 -6.31
N TRP A 171 -18.83 0.30 -5.29
CA TRP A 171 -19.45 0.04 -3.97
C TRP A 171 -20.42 1.14 -3.54
N GLU A 172 -21.25 0.88 -2.52
CA GLU A 172 -22.21 1.83 -1.93
C GLU A 172 -21.56 3.09 -1.30
N GLU A 173 -20.22 3.16 -1.26
CA GLU A 173 -19.48 4.37 -0.91
C GLU A 173 -19.49 5.43 -2.02
N TYR A 174 -20.13 5.12 -3.15
CA TYR A 174 -20.53 6.05 -4.19
C TYR A 174 -22.02 6.34 -4.05
N SER A 175 -22.39 7.59 -3.74
CA SER A 175 -23.78 8.05 -3.95
C SER A 175 -23.94 8.37 -5.43
N PRO A 176 -24.65 7.56 -6.22
CA PRO A 176 -24.91 7.87 -7.63
C PRO A 176 -25.76 9.13 -7.81
N GLU A 177 -26.49 9.56 -6.78
CA GLU A 177 -27.31 10.78 -6.79
C GLU A 177 -26.47 12.05 -6.59
N ASP A 178 -25.40 11.98 -5.79
CA ASP A 178 -24.52 13.13 -5.48
C ASP A 178 -23.19 13.15 -6.24
N GLY A 179 -22.77 12.02 -6.82
CA GLY A 179 -21.49 11.87 -7.53
C GLY A 179 -20.26 12.12 -6.66
N LYS A 180 -20.37 12.04 -5.32
CA LYS A 180 -19.31 12.40 -4.37
C LYS A 180 -18.66 11.16 -3.77
N ALA A 181 -17.33 11.16 -3.75
CA ALA A 181 -16.53 10.18 -3.03
C ALA A 181 -16.76 10.29 -1.50
N PHE A 182 -16.65 9.18 -0.79
CA PHE A 182 -16.83 9.14 0.66
C PHE A 182 -15.66 9.87 1.34
N LYS A 183 -15.99 10.91 2.12
CA LYS A 183 -15.02 11.72 2.87
C LYS A 183 -15.08 11.38 4.35
N LYS A 184 -13.94 10.97 4.90
CA LYS A 184 -13.78 10.65 6.32
C LYS A 184 -12.63 11.42 6.94
N MET A 185 -12.88 12.04 8.08
CA MET A 185 -11.82 12.62 8.90
C MET A 185 -11.02 11.50 9.60
N ILE A 186 -9.70 11.51 9.43
CA ILE A 186 -8.78 10.59 10.11
C ILE A 186 -7.86 11.38 11.03
N LYS A 187 -7.55 10.81 12.20
CA LYS A 187 -6.70 11.49 13.20
C LYS A 187 -5.21 11.38 12.88
N ARG A 188 -4.82 10.38 12.10
CA ARG A 188 -3.42 9.99 11.91
C ARG A 188 -3.22 9.35 10.54
N HIS A 189 -2.16 9.76 9.84
CA HIS A 189 -1.73 9.19 8.57
C HIS A 189 -0.23 8.88 8.57
N ARG A 190 0.19 7.93 7.73
CA ARG A 190 1.61 7.60 7.53
C ARG A 190 2.00 7.80 6.07
N ILE A 191 3.08 8.55 5.84
CA ILE A 191 3.77 8.61 4.56
C ILE A 191 5.06 7.79 4.65
N PRO A 192 5.14 6.65 3.94
CA PRO A 192 6.36 5.84 3.89
C PRO A 192 7.52 6.58 3.20
N ALA A 193 8.77 6.26 3.56
CA ALA A 193 9.96 6.95 3.05
C ALA A 193 10.48 6.41 1.71
N TYR A 194 9.58 6.12 0.80
CA TYR A 194 9.91 5.64 -0.54
C TYR A 194 9.28 6.51 -1.62
N TYR A 195 9.09 7.80 -1.34
CA TYR A 195 8.78 8.79 -2.36
C TYR A 195 10.03 9.57 -2.73
N GLN A 196 10.09 10.06 -3.96
CA GLN A 196 11.08 11.07 -4.35
C GLN A 196 10.91 12.31 -3.48
N GLY A 197 11.98 13.08 -3.26
CA GLY A 197 11.91 14.36 -2.55
C GLY A 197 11.22 14.30 -1.18
N MET A 198 11.58 13.29 -0.36
CA MET A 198 11.01 13.15 0.98
C MET A 198 11.25 14.40 1.84
N ASP A 199 12.37 15.10 1.66
CA ASP A 199 12.69 16.30 2.44
C ASP A 199 11.77 17.47 2.08
N GLU A 200 11.43 17.63 0.81
CA GLU A 200 10.46 18.63 0.34
C GLU A 200 9.06 18.34 0.86
N ILE A 201 8.64 17.06 0.86
CA ILE A 201 7.37 16.63 1.46
C ILE A 201 7.34 16.99 2.95
N ILE A 202 8.44 16.75 3.68
CA ILE A 202 8.50 17.07 5.11
C ILE A 202 8.43 18.57 5.33
N ASN A 203 9.19 19.36 4.57
CA ASN A 203 9.18 20.82 4.67
C ASN A 203 7.78 21.38 4.39
N ALA A 204 7.06 20.83 3.42
CA ALA A 204 5.68 21.21 3.14
C ALA A 204 4.74 20.85 4.31
N LEU A 205 4.89 19.68 4.92
CA LEU A 205 4.13 19.29 6.11
C LEU A 205 4.43 20.18 7.31
N GLU A 206 5.68 20.61 7.48
CA GLU A 206 6.09 21.51 8.55
C GLU A 206 5.51 22.92 8.36
N ARG A 207 5.28 23.38 7.12
CA ARG A 207 4.56 24.64 6.84
C ARG A 207 3.07 24.58 7.18
N LEU A 208 2.49 23.38 7.23
CA LEU A 208 1.09 23.15 7.60
C LEU A 208 0.90 22.97 9.12
N ARG A 209 1.96 23.15 9.91
CA ARG A 209 1.91 23.08 11.38
C ARG A 209 1.56 24.42 12.00
#